data_AF-A0A4S4KII7-F1
#
_entry.id   AF-A0A4S4KII7-F1
#
_cell.length_a   1.000
_cell.length_b   1.000
_cell.length_c   1.000
_cell.angle_alpha   90.00
_cell.angle_beta   90.00
_cell.angle_gamma   90.00
#
_symmetry.space_group_name_H-M   'P 1'
#
loop_
_entity.id
_entity.type
_entity.pdbx_description
1 polymer ?
#
loop_
_entity_poly.entity_id
_entity_poly.type
_entity_poly.pdbx_seq_one_letter_code
_entity_poly.pdbx_strand_id
1 'polypeptide(L)'
;MSPQPDIFTAALDRFGSEQEEVRAAAAFAAGNIAVGNLHHFLPVIVRMVETDSAKRLLSLHALKEVVTHCSHGQLENVADLLWVPLFQNSENSEEITRNVAAACLGKLATTAPSRYLPQLHERILDESPAVRATVISAIRYTFAESTQSYDELLSSVIMDFLSLVADSDLTVRRLALSALNSAARTKPHLIRDHLPSILPGLYQETIIKPELIRTVQMGPWTHKVDDGLEARKTAYETLYTLLDTCLAKLELHEFLGHVLIGLSDESDEVKVICHMMLFRLAQVAPTAISQRLDDITPALEKSMKGATVTKDTVKQDLERAAELQKSTLRAVAALSKISQPGASPKFEVFVDVTSRNPEWGTEFKELVGA
;
A
#
# COMPACT_ATOMS: atom_id res chain seq x y z
N MET A 1 4.08 -41.47 -27.75
CA MET A 1 3.69 -40.94 -26.43
C MET A 1 3.74 -39.43 -26.50
N SER A 2 2.75 -38.72 -25.96
CA SER A 2 2.73 -37.25 -26.01
C SER A 2 3.92 -36.70 -25.21
N PRO A 3 4.75 -35.78 -25.73
CA PRO A 3 5.94 -35.25 -25.05
C PRO A 3 5.61 -34.32 -23.87
N GLN A 4 4.35 -34.25 -23.43
CA GLN A 4 3.88 -33.33 -22.39
C GLN A 4 4.59 -33.51 -21.04
N PRO A 5 4.82 -34.72 -20.50
CA PRO A 5 5.58 -34.89 -19.26
C PRO A 5 7.04 -34.43 -19.40
N ASP A 6 7.64 -34.64 -20.57
CA ASP A 6 9.02 -34.23 -20.88
C ASP A 6 9.12 -32.71 -20.97
N ILE A 7 8.13 -32.04 -21.56
CA ILE A 7 8.05 -30.57 -21.65
C ILE A 7 7.83 -29.95 -20.27
N PHE A 8 6.95 -30.51 -19.45
CA PHE A 8 6.72 -30.04 -18.09
C PHE A 8 7.99 -30.17 -17.22
N THR A 9 8.66 -31.32 -17.28
CA THR A 9 9.93 -31.54 -16.57
C THR A 9 11.00 -30.58 -17.05
N ALA A 10 11.12 -30.38 -18.37
CA ALA A 10 12.04 -29.41 -18.95
C ALA A 10 11.77 -27.98 -18.47
N ALA A 11 10.49 -27.58 -18.29
CA ALA A 11 10.16 -26.29 -17.70
C ALA A 11 10.61 -26.19 -16.24
N LEU A 12 10.37 -27.23 -15.42
CA LEU A 12 10.81 -27.24 -14.02
C LEU A 12 12.33 -27.20 -13.87
N ASP A 13 13.08 -27.83 -14.77
CA ASP A 13 14.55 -27.77 -14.77
C ASP A 13 15.07 -26.35 -14.98
N ARG A 14 14.33 -25.51 -15.73
CA ARG A 14 14.68 -24.11 -15.97
C ARG A 14 14.45 -23.19 -14.77
N PHE A 15 13.86 -23.68 -13.67
CA PHE A 15 13.79 -22.90 -12.42
C PHE A 15 15.18 -22.63 -11.84
N GLY A 16 16.18 -23.48 -12.16
CA GLY A 16 17.57 -23.29 -11.79
C GLY A 16 18.42 -22.48 -12.78
N SER A 17 17.79 -21.80 -13.76
CA SER A 17 18.54 -20.98 -14.72
C SER A 17 19.19 -19.76 -14.06
N GLU A 18 20.36 -19.35 -14.55
CA GLU A 18 21.04 -18.13 -14.09
C GLU A 18 20.25 -16.86 -14.46
N GLN A 19 19.49 -16.89 -15.55
CA GLN A 19 18.72 -15.75 -16.02
C GLN A 19 17.35 -15.70 -15.33
N GLU A 20 17.02 -14.59 -14.69
CA GLU A 20 15.74 -14.39 -14.01
C GLU A 20 14.55 -14.45 -14.97
N GLU A 21 14.67 -13.87 -16.16
CA GLU A 21 13.62 -13.90 -17.19
C GLU A 21 13.26 -15.33 -17.59
N VAL A 22 14.26 -16.22 -17.70
CA VAL A 22 14.05 -17.63 -18.02
C VAL A 22 13.35 -18.36 -16.87
N ARG A 23 13.73 -18.07 -15.62
CA ARG A 23 13.07 -18.64 -14.43
C ARG A 23 11.60 -18.22 -14.36
N ALA A 24 11.30 -16.96 -14.59
CA ALA A 24 9.94 -16.43 -14.60
C ALA A 24 9.10 -17.05 -15.74
N ALA A 25 9.64 -17.10 -16.96
CA ALA A 25 8.97 -17.73 -18.10
C ALA A 25 8.72 -19.24 -17.87
N ALA A 26 9.64 -19.92 -17.20
CA ALA A 26 9.50 -21.32 -16.83
C ALA A 26 8.37 -21.53 -15.82
N ALA A 27 8.29 -20.70 -14.77
CA ALA A 27 7.19 -20.76 -13.79
C ALA A 27 5.83 -20.50 -14.46
N PHE A 28 5.77 -19.50 -15.33
CA PHE A 28 4.59 -19.19 -16.13
C PHE A 28 4.15 -20.39 -16.99
N ALA A 29 5.10 -20.99 -17.73
CA ALA A 29 4.83 -22.14 -18.58
C ALA A 29 4.38 -23.37 -17.77
N ALA A 30 5.07 -23.69 -16.67
CA ALA A 30 4.74 -24.84 -15.82
C ALA A 30 3.32 -24.72 -15.24
N GLY A 31 2.93 -23.52 -14.78
CA GLY A 31 1.57 -23.28 -14.28
C GLY A 31 0.50 -23.45 -15.36
N ASN A 32 0.72 -22.88 -16.54
CA ASN A 32 -0.22 -23.00 -17.67
C ASN A 32 -0.31 -24.43 -18.22
N ILE A 33 0.79 -25.19 -18.23
CA ILE A 33 0.78 -26.63 -18.54
C ILE A 33 -0.07 -27.38 -17.52
N ALA A 34 0.04 -27.03 -16.23
CA ALA A 34 -0.73 -27.67 -15.18
C ALA A 34 -2.24 -27.40 -15.28
N VAL A 35 -2.66 -26.21 -15.73
CA VAL A 35 -4.08 -25.91 -16.02
C VAL A 35 -4.66 -26.89 -17.05
N GLY A 36 -3.86 -27.32 -18.03
CA GLY A 36 -4.28 -28.30 -19.03
C GLY A 36 -4.56 -29.70 -18.48
N ASN A 37 -3.89 -30.10 -17.39
CA ASN A 37 -4.15 -31.36 -16.69
C ASN A 37 -3.77 -31.28 -15.20
N LEU A 38 -4.72 -30.80 -14.39
CA LEU A 38 -4.51 -30.56 -12.96
C LEU A 38 -4.17 -31.83 -12.19
N HIS A 39 -4.82 -32.96 -12.50
CA HIS A 39 -4.59 -34.21 -11.78
C HIS A 39 -3.16 -34.72 -11.91
N HIS A 40 -2.51 -34.49 -13.06
CA HIS A 40 -1.17 -35.01 -13.30
C HIS A 40 -0.07 -34.05 -12.83
N PHE A 41 -0.20 -32.76 -13.15
CA PHE A 41 0.91 -31.80 -12.97
C PHE A 41 0.82 -31.02 -11.66
N LEU A 42 -0.38 -30.71 -11.16
CA LEU A 42 -0.54 -29.90 -9.94
C LEU A 42 0.12 -30.53 -8.71
N PRO A 43 -0.02 -31.85 -8.43
CA PRO A 43 0.63 -32.46 -7.27
C PRO A 43 2.16 -32.32 -7.29
N VAL A 44 2.77 -32.26 -8.47
CA VAL A 44 4.23 -32.06 -8.60
C VAL A 44 4.62 -30.65 -8.16
N ILE A 45 3.88 -29.62 -8.60
CA ILE A 45 4.11 -28.23 -8.21
C ILE A 45 3.87 -28.05 -6.70
N VAL A 46 2.78 -28.61 -6.18
CA VAL A 46 2.45 -28.54 -4.74
C VAL A 46 3.56 -29.15 -3.90
N ARG A 47 4.02 -30.35 -4.25
CA ARG A 47 5.14 -30.99 -3.56
C ARG A 47 6.40 -30.12 -3.56
N MET A 48 6.71 -29.44 -4.67
CA MET A 48 7.85 -28.52 -4.72
C MET A 48 7.70 -27.33 -3.78
N VAL A 49 6.49 -26.78 -3.61
CA VAL A 49 6.22 -25.72 -2.63
C VAL A 49 6.49 -26.17 -1.20
N GLU A 50 6.17 -27.44 -0.89
CA GLU A 50 6.37 -28.02 0.44
C GLU A 50 7.83 -28.40 0.70
N THR A 51 8.53 -28.99 -0.29
CA THR A 51 9.82 -29.66 -0.06
C THR A 51 11.06 -28.88 -0.52
N ASP A 52 10.94 -27.95 -1.46
CA ASP A 52 12.09 -27.28 -2.08
C ASP A 52 12.09 -25.77 -1.79
N SER A 53 12.83 -25.34 -0.76
CA SER A 53 12.91 -23.94 -0.36
C SER A 53 13.50 -23.03 -1.44
N ALA A 54 14.44 -23.53 -2.26
CA ALA A 54 15.10 -22.74 -3.30
C ALA A 54 14.17 -22.49 -4.50
N LYS A 55 13.33 -23.48 -4.85
CA LYS A 55 12.37 -23.37 -5.96
C LYS A 55 10.97 -22.93 -5.53
N ARG A 56 10.74 -22.74 -4.23
CA ARG A 56 9.43 -22.44 -3.66
C ARG A 56 8.76 -21.21 -4.26
N LEU A 57 9.49 -20.10 -4.38
CA LEU A 57 8.95 -18.86 -4.94
C LEU A 57 8.44 -19.07 -6.38
N LEU A 58 9.25 -19.68 -7.25
CA LEU A 58 8.87 -19.97 -8.62
C LEU A 58 7.72 -20.99 -8.71
N SER A 59 7.68 -21.95 -7.79
CA SER A 59 6.57 -22.92 -7.69
C SER A 59 5.27 -22.24 -7.26
N LEU A 60 5.33 -21.26 -6.36
CA LEU A 60 4.17 -20.43 -6.00
C LEU A 60 3.72 -19.54 -7.16
N HIS A 61 4.65 -19.01 -7.96
CA HIS A 61 4.29 -18.31 -9.21
C HIS A 61 3.56 -19.24 -10.18
N ALA A 62 4.04 -20.47 -10.36
CA ALA A 62 3.34 -21.46 -11.17
C ALA A 62 1.94 -21.79 -10.61
N LEU A 63 1.80 -21.94 -9.28
CA LEU A 63 0.49 -22.11 -8.63
C LEU A 63 -0.42 -20.89 -8.83
N LYS A 64 0.13 -19.68 -8.81
CA LYS A 64 -0.64 -18.46 -9.07
C LYS A 64 -1.25 -18.49 -10.47
N GLU A 65 -0.51 -18.92 -11.48
CA GLU A 65 -1.07 -19.12 -12.83
C GLU A 65 -2.20 -20.15 -12.84
N VAL A 66 -2.02 -21.27 -12.13
CA VAL A 66 -3.08 -22.28 -11.98
C VAL A 66 -4.35 -21.68 -11.37
N VAL A 67 -4.22 -20.99 -10.25
CA VAL A 67 -5.35 -20.39 -9.52
C VAL A 67 -6.00 -19.24 -10.31
N THR A 68 -5.23 -18.54 -11.15
CA THR A 68 -5.73 -17.41 -11.97
C THR A 68 -6.46 -17.90 -13.23
N HIS A 69 -5.96 -18.97 -13.88
CA HIS A 69 -6.44 -19.40 -15.19
C HIS A 69 -7.34 -20.65 -15.16
N CYS A 70 -7.48 -21.33 -14.02
CA CYS A 70 -8.49 -22.38 -13.88
C CYS A 70 -9.91 -21.80 -13.94
N SER A 71 -10.83 -22.56 -14.53
CA SER A 71 -12.26 -22.27 -14.36
C SER A 71 -12.68 -22.46 -12.90
N HIS A 72 -13.76 -21.78 -12.49
CA HIS A 72 -14.26 -21.84 -11.10
C HIS A 72 -14.46 -23.28 -10.61
N GLY A 73 -15.12 -24.14 -11.39
CA GLY A 73 -15.38 -25.52 -11.00
C GLY A 73 -14.13 -26.40 -10.95
N GLN A 74 -13.14 -26.16 -11.81
CA GLN A 74 -11.85 -26.86 -11.72
C GLN A 74 -11.10 -26.46 -10.45
N LEU A 75 -11.08 -25.17 -10.14
CA LEU A 75 -10.38 -24.64 -8.98
C LEU A 75 -11.00 -25.14 -7.68
N GLU A 76 -12.33 -25.18 -7.60
CA GLU A 76 -13.07 -25.73 -6.46
C GLU A 76 -12.68 -27.19 -6.15
N ASN A 77 -12.49 -28.03 -7.18
CA ASN A 77 -12.09 -29.43 -7.02
C ASN A 77 -10.66 -29.63 -6.49
N VAL A 78 -9.78 -28.65 -6.67
CA VAL A 78 -8.36 -28.74 -6.25
C VAL A 78 -8.01 -27.79 -5.11
N ALA A 79 -8.96 -26.97 -4.65
CA ALA A 79 -8.72 -25.93 -3.65
C ALA A 79 -8.15 -26.50 -2.34
N ASP A 80 -8.63 -27.67 -1.90
CA ASP A 80 -8.14 -28.34 -0.68
C ASP A 80 -6.70 -28.81 -0.78
N LEU A 81 -6.25 -29.21 -1.98
CA LEU A 81 -4.87 -29.57 -2.22
C LEU A 81 -3.93 -28.36 -2.09
N LEU A 82 -4.44 -27.16 -2.40
CA LEU A 82 -3.66 -25.93 -2.41
C LEU A 82 -3.69 -25.18 -1.08
N TRP A 83 -4.82 -25.25 -0.36
CA TRP A 83 -5.10 -24.39 0.79
C TRP A 83 -4.05 -24.50 1.90
N VAL A 84 -3.75 -25.71 2.35
CA VAL A 84 -2.80 -25.94 3.46
C VAL A 84 -1.36 -25.61 3.06
N PRO A 85 -0.82 -26.08 1.92
CA PRO A 85 0.56 -25.77 1.50
C PRO A 85 0.86 -24.28 1.38
N LEU A 86 -0.14 -23.44 1.07
CA LEU A 86 0.03 -21.99 0.96
C LEU A 86 0.32 -21.30 2.31
N PHE A 87 -0.05 -21.92 3.43
CA PHE A 87 0.28 -21.41 4.77
C PHE A 87 1.57 -21.98 5.35
N GLN A 88 2.02 -23.16 4.89
CA GLN A 88 3.22 -23.79 5.42
C GLN A 88 4.46 -22.91 5.21
N ASN A 89 5.46 -22.97 6.09
CA ASN A 89 6.72 -22.22 6.00
C ASN A 89 6.57 -20.68 5.79
N SER A 90 5.43 -20.10 6.14
CA SER A 90 5.20 -18.64 6.06
C SER A 90 6.25 -17.87 6.88
N GLU A 91 6.62 -18.39 8.05
CA GLU A 91 7.60 -17.79 8.99
C GLU A 91 9.01 -17.67 8.40
N ASN A 92 9.45 -18.71 7.69
CA ASN A 92 10.80 -18.78 7.11
C ASN A 92 10.84 -18.19 5.69
N SER A 93 9.71 -17.71 5.17
CA SER A 93 9.59 -17.20 3.82
C SER A 93 9.78 -15.68 3.77
N GLU A 94 10.50 -15.22 2.76
CA GLU A 94 10.58 -13.80 2.42
C GLU A 94 9.19 -13.20 2.18
N GLU A 95 9.05 -11.89 2.40
CA GLU A 95 7.79 -11.18 2.20
C GLU A 95 7.22 -11.36 0.78
N ILE A 96 8.08 -11.36 -0.25
CA ILE A 96 7.68 -11.57 -1.65
C ILE A 96 7.00 -12.94 -1.81
N THR A 97 7.59 -13.98 -1.25
CA THR A 97 7.05 -15.35 -1.27
C THR A 97 5.70 -15.42 -0.55
N ARG A 98 5.57 -14.78 0.62
CA ARG A 98 4.31 -14.69 1.35
C ARG A 98 3.23 -13.96 0.56
N ASN A 99 3.59 -12.90 -0.14
CA ASN A 99 2.66 -12.11 -0.94
C ASN A 99 2.10 -12.91 -2.14
N VAL A 100 2.92 -13.73 -2.81
CA VAL A 100 2.43 -14.64 -3.87
C VAL A 100 1.47 -15.68 -3.30
N ALA A 101 1.81 -16.29 -2.16
CA ALA A 101 0.92 -17.24 -1.50
C ALA A 101 -0.43 -16.59 -1.08
N ALA A 102 -0.38 -15.37 -0.54
CA ALA A 102 -1.55 -14.58 -0.18
C ALA A 102 -2.46 -14.30 -1.39
N ALA A 103 -1.89 -14.01 -2.57
CA ALA A 103 -2.67 -13.82 -3.79
C ALA A 103 -3.45 -15.09 -4.18
N CYS A 104 -2.80 -16.26 -4.10
CA CYS A 104 -3.45 -17.55 -4.34
C CYS A 104 -4.57 -17.81 -3.31
N LEU A 105 -4.30 -17.57 -2.03
CA LEU A 105 -5.29 -17.73 -0.95
C LEU A 105 -6.49 -16.80 -1.13
N GLY A 106 -6.28 -15.55 -1.51
CA GLY A 106 -7.36 -14.59 -1.75
C GLY A 106 -8.28 -15.06 -2.88
N LYS A 107 -7.71 -15.57 -3.98
CA LYS A 107 -8.49 -16.11 -5.10
C LYS A 107 -9.21 -17.42 -4.74
N LEU A 108 -8.60 -18.30 -3.96
CA LEU A 108 -9.26 -19.50 -3.44
C LEU A 108 -10.40 -19.13 -2.46
N ALA A 109 -10.22 -18.10 -1.65
CA ALA A 109 -11.26 -17.66 -0.72
C ALA A 109 -12.52 -17.16 -1.45
N THR A 110 -12.39 -16.61 -2.66
CA THR A 110 -13.54 -16.14 -3.44
C THR A 110 -14.28 -17.26 -4.17
N THR A 111 -13.70 -18.47 -4.33
CA THR A 111 -14.40 -19.61 -4.98
C THR A 111 -15.38 -20.33 -4.05
N ALA A 112 -15.00 -20.54 -2.79
CA ALA A 112 -15.86 -21.13 -1.77
C ALA A 112 -15.87 -20.27 -0.49
N PRO A 113 -16.56 -19.12 -0.51
CA PRO A 113 -16.49 -18.11 0.54
C PRO A 113 -16.88 -18.64 1.93
N SER A 114 -17.98 -19.40 2.00
CA SER A 114 -18.50 -19.98 3.25
C SER A 114 -17.54 -20.97 3.91
N ARG A 115 -16.61 -21.55 3.15
CA ARG A 115 -15.62 -22.50 3.65
C ARG A 115 -14.32 -21.83 4.05
N TYR A 116 -13.81 -20.93 3.22
CA TYR A 116 -12.45 -20.42 3.35
C TYR A 116 -12.37 -19.09 4.10
N LEU A 117 -13.39 -18.23 4.03
CA LEU A 117 -13.39 -16.98 4.78
C LEU A 117 -13.35 -17.20 6.30
N PRO A 118 -14.13 -18.13 6.91
CA PRO A 118 -14.02 -18.42 8.34
C PRO A 118 -12.62 -18.92 8.74
N GLN A 119 -11.97 -19.71 7.88
CA GLN A 119 -10.61 -20.22 8.14
C GLN A 119 -9.54 -19.12 8.07
N LEU A 120 -9.72 -18.12 7.20
CA LEU A 120 -8.88 -16.92 7.19
C LEU A 120 -9.12 -16.10 8.45
N HIS A 121 -10.38 -15.92 8.83
CA HIS A 121 -10.77 -15.16 10.02
C HIS A 121 -10.18 -15.76 11.29
N GLU A 122 -10.23 -17.08 11.49
CA GLU A 122 -9.61 -17.74 12.65
C GLU A 122 -8.09 -17.45 12.75
N ARG A 123 -7.40 -17.38 11.62
CA ARG A 123 -5.94 -17.16 11.54
C ARG A 123 -5.50 -15.72 11.76
N ILE A 124 -6.41 -14.76 11.93
CA ILE A 124 -6.02 -13.40 12.34
C ILE A 124 -5.52 -13.34 13.78
N LEU A 125 -5.83 -14.37 14.58
CA LEU A 125 -5.40 -14.50 15.98
C LEU A 125 -4.23 -15.48 16.15
N ASP A 126 -3.64 -15.95 15.04
CA ASP A 126 -2.50 -16.86 15.08
C ASP A 126 -1.32 -16.22 15.81
N GLU A 127 -0.58 -16.99 16.61
CA GLU A 127 0.60 -16.50 17.33
C GLU A 127 1.66 -15.98 16.37
N SER A 128 1.75 -16.59 15.18
CA SER A 128 2.71 -16.25 14.14
C SER A 128 2.34 -14.96 13.39
N PRO A 129 3.15 -13.88 13.50
CA PRO A 129 2.91 -12.67 12.72
C PRO A 129 2.97 -12.92 11.21
N ALA A 130 3.73 -13.92 10.78
CA ALA A 130 3.84 -14.28 9.38
C ALA A 130 2.51 -14.82 8.82
N VAL A 131 1.79 -15.63 9.61
CA VAL A 131 0.46 -16.13 9.23
C VAL A 131 -0.54 -14.98 9.19
N ARG A 132 -0.58 -14.12 10.22
CA ARG A 132 -1.47 -12.94 10.25
C ARG A 132 -1.22 -12.02 9.05
N ALA A 133 0.05 -11.77 8.72
CA ALA A 133 0.46 -10.99 7.55
C ALA A 133 -0.02 -11.61 6.21
N THR A 134 0.08 -12.93 6.06
CA THR A 134 -0.41 -13.64 4.88
C THR A 134 -1.94 -13.54 4.77
N VAL A 135 -2.66 -13.68 5.88
CA VAL A 135 -4.12 -13.60 5.92
C VAL A 135 -4.61 -12.21 5.49
N ILE A 136 -4.08 -11.13 6.10
CA ILE A 136 -4.53 -9.78 5.77
C ILE A 136 -4.18 -9.41 4.32
N SER A 137 -3.05 -9.89 3.81
CA SER A 137 -2.69 -9.75 2.40
C SER A 137 -3.65 -10.51 1.48
N ALA A 138 -4.09 -11.70 1.87
CA ALA A 138 -5.05 -12.50 1.12
C ALA A 138 -6.42 -11.79 1.04
N ILE A 139 -6.88 -11.22 2.16
CA ILE A 139 -8.08 -10.38 2.19
C ILE A 139 -7.92 -9.17 1.28
N ARG A 140 -6.77 -8.49 1.28
CA ARG A 140 -6.50 -7.38 0.34
C ARG A 140 -6.72 -7.79 -1.12
N TYR A 141 -6.25 -8.98 -1.52
CA TYR A 141 -6.44 -9.49 -2.88
C TYR A 141 -7.90 -9.77 -3.24
N THR A 142 -8.76 -10.04 -2.26
CA THR A 142 -10.20 -10.28 -2.51
C THR A 142 -10.93 -9.00 -2.92
N PHE A 143 -10.44 -7.81 -2.52
CA PHE A 143 -11.10 -6.54 -2.84
C PHE A 143 -11.07 -6.16 -4.34
N ALA A 144 -10.20 -6.79 -5.14
CA ALA A 144 -10.10 -6.53 -6.57
C ALA A 144 -11.05 -7.41 -7.40
N GLU A 145 -11.24 -8.68 -7.00
CA GLU A 145 -11.92 -9.71 -7.81
C GLU A 145 -12.83 -10.61 -6.95
N SER A 146 -13.83 -10.04 -6.27
CA SER A 146 -14.86 -10.82 -5.56
C SER A 146 -16.28 -10.44 -5.96
N THR A 147 -17.18 -11.40 -5.81
CA THR A 147 -18.62 -11.26 -6.11
C THR A 147 -19.34 -10.54 -4.98
N GLN A 148 -20.55 -10.03 -5.26
CA GLN A 148 -21.40 -9.40 -4.25
C GLN A 148 -21.74 -10.36 -3.08
N SER A 149 -21.92 -11.65 -3.38
CA SER A 149 -22.16 -12.67 -2.35
C SER A 149 -20.96 -12.88 -1.41
N TYR A 150 -19.74 -12.73 -1.92
CA TYR A 150 -18.54 -12.75 -1.07
C TYR A 150 -18.50 -11.52 -0.17
N ASP A 151 -18.83 -10.35 -0.73
CA ASP A 151 -18.82 -9.08 -0.01
C ASP A 151 -19.84 -9.06 1.14
N GLU A 152 -21.01 -9.66 0.95
CA GLU A 152 -22.02 -9.83 2.02
C GLU A 152 -21.45 -10.63 3.20
N LEU A 153 -20.75 -11.73 2.94
CA LEU A 153 -20.11 -12.54 3.98
C LEU A 153 -18.95 -11.78 4.63
N LEU A 154 -18.09 -11.14 3.82
CA LEU A 154 -16.95 -10.37 4.30
C LEU A 154 -17.40 -9.22 5.20
N SER A 155 -18.50 -8.53 4.87
CA SER A 155 -19.01 -7.39 5.63
C SER A 155 -19.22 -7.69 7.12
N SER A 156 -19.57 -8.94 7.47
CA SER A 156 -19.80 -9.35 8.85
C SER A 156 -18.52 -9.47 9.69
N VAL A 157 -17.36 -9.66 9.04
CA VAL A 157 -16.06 -9.94 9.69
C VAL A 157 -14.96 -8.97 9.27
N ILE A 158 -15.23 -8.03 8.36
CA ILE A 158 -14.24 -7.13 7.79
C ILE A 158 -13.53 -6.29 8.86
N MET A 159 -14.26 -5.92 9.91
CA MET A 159 -13.72 -5.14 11.01
C MET A 159 -12.64 -5.88 11.79
N ASP A 160 -12.75 -7.18 11.93
CA ASP A 160 -11.75 -7.98 12.64
C ASP A 160 -10.45 -8.01 11.83
N PHE A 161 -10.53 -8.14 10.50
CA PHE A 161 -9.35 -8.03 9.64
C PHE A 161 -8.73 -6.64 9.67
N LEU A 162 -9.54 -5.57 9.61
CA LEU A 162 -9.04 -4.20 9.62
C LEU A 162 -8.53 -3.74 10.99
N SER A 163 -8.94 -4.41 12.08
CA SER A 163 -8.42 -4.16 13.42
C SER A 163 -6.93 -4.47 13.56
N LEU A 164 -6.36 -5.26 12.64
CA LEU A 164 -4.92 -5.55 12.55
C LEU A 164 -4.05 -4.31 12.26
N VAL A 165 -4.65 -3.15 11.95
CA VAL A 165 -3.93 -1.85 11.95
C VAL A 165 -3.31 -1.56 13.32
N ALA A 166 -3.83 -2.15 14.41
CA ALA A 166 -3.29 -2.06 15.76
C ALA A 166 -2.46 -3.29 16.19
N ASP A 167 -2.05 -4.17 15.27
CA ASP A 167 -1.27 -5.37 15.61
C ASP A 167 0.07 -5.01 16.29
N SER A 168 0.57 -5.88 17.15
CA SER A 168 1.91 -5.71 17.75
C SER A 168 3.04 -5.69 16.71
N ASP A 169 2.90 -6.46 15.62
CA ASP A 169 3.91 -6.60 14.58
C ASP A 169 3.79 -5.49 13.53
N LEU A 170 4.93 -4.86 13.19
CA LEU A 170 4.98 -3.74 12.25
C LEU A 170 4.60 -4.13 10.82
N THR A 171 4.96 -5.35 10.41
CA THR A 171 4.65 -5.85 9.06
C THR A 171 3.16 -6.09 8.93
N VAL A 172 2.53 -6.71 9.94
CA VAL A 172 1.08 -6.92 9.95
C VAL A 172 0.33 -5.59 9.91
N ARG A 173 0.74 -4.60 10.72
CA ARG A 173 0.15 -3.25 10.70
C ARG A 173 0.21 -2.59 9.32
N ARG A 174 1.39 -2.59 8.69
CA ARG A 174 1.58 -2.02 7.35
C ARG A 174 0.68 -2.71 6.31
N LEU A 175 0.58 -4.03 6.34
CA LEU A 175 -0.26 -4.79 5.42
C LEU A 175 -1.75 -4.55 5.68
N ALA A 176 -2.15 -4.38 6.94
CA ALA A 176 -3.52 -3.99 7.31
C ALA A 176 -3.88 -2.59 6.80
N LEU A 177 -2.97 -1.62 6.92
CA LEU A 177 -3.15 -0.29 6.31
C LEU A 177 -3.27 -0.38 4.78
N SER A 178 -2.45 -1.21 4.13
CA SER A 178 -2.55 -1.44 2.69
C SER A 178 -3.87 -2.11 2.27
N ALA A 179 -4.37 -3.03 3.10
CA ALA A 179 -5.68 -3.66 2.92
C ALA A 179 -6.81 -2.63 3.08
N LEU A 180 -6.74 -1.78 4.12
CA LEU A 180 -7.68 -0.68 4.34
C LEU A 180 -7.70 0.30 3.15
N ASN A 181 -6.53 0.71 2.66
CA ASN A 181 -6.42 1.57 1.47
C ASN A 181 -7.08 0.93 0.24
N SER A 182 -6.87 -0.37 0.04
CA SER A 182 -7.47 -1.11 -1.07
C SER A 182 -9.00 -1.18 -0.94
N ALA A 183 -9.51 -1.49 0.26
CA ALA A 183 -10.94 -1.47 0.55
C ALA A 183 -11.55 -0.08 0.33
N ALA A 184 -10.90 0.97 0.81
CA ALA A 184 -11.33 2.36 0.65
C ALA A 184 -11.43 2.77 -0.82
N ARG A 185 -10.53 2.26 -1.68
CA ARG A 185 -10.51 2.56 -3.11
C ARG A 185 -11.53 1.76 -3.91
N THR A 186 -11.60 0.45 -3.71
CA THR A 186 -12.39 -0.43 -4.59
C THR A 186 -13.76 -0.77 -4.04
N LYS A 187 -13.91 -0.85 -2.71
CA LYS A 187 -15.15 -1.23 -2.03
C LYS A 187 -15.45 -0.33 -0.82
N PRO A 188 -15.55 1.00 -1.01
CA PRO A 188 -15.76 1.94 0.09
C PRO A 188 -17.04 1.63 0.89
N HIS A 189 -18.07 1.07 0.24
CA HIS A 189 -19.32 0.68 0.88
C HIS A 189 -19.14 -0.35 2.01
N LEU A 190 -18.09 -1.19 1.98
CA LEU A 190 -17.82 -2.17 3.02
C LEU A 190 -17.24 -1.56 4.30
N ILE A 191 -16.59 -0.39 4.20
CA ILE A 191 -15.90 0.22 5.34
C ILE A 191 -16.54 1.53 5.79
N ARG A 192 -17.37 2.17 4.95
CA ARG A 192 -17.88 3.53 5.14
C ARG A 192 -18.56 3.75 6.49
N ASP A 193 -19.38 2.80 6.94
CA ASP A 193 -20.10 2.92 8.21
C ASP A 193 -19.24 2.55 9.42
N HIS A 194 -18.10 1.90 9.19
CA HIS A 194 -17.14 1.56 10.23
C HIS A 194 -16.00 2.57 10.39
N LEU A 195 -15.86 3.54 9.48
CA LEU A 195 -14.82 4.56 9.54
C LEU A 195 -14.68 5.27 10.90
N PRO A 196 -15.75 5.63 11.63
CA PRO A 196 -15.60 6.24 12.95
C PRO A 196 -14.79 5.39 13.95
N SER A 197 -14.82 4.06 13.81
CA SER A 197 -14.04 3.14 14.65
C SER A 197 -12.63 2.89 14.12
N ILE A 198 -12.41 3.00 12.81
CA ILE A 198 -11.11 2.75 12.15
C ILE A 198 -10.22 3.99 12.18
N LEU A 199 -10.79 5.18 11.97
CA LEU A 199 -10.06 6.45 11.83
C LEU A 199 -9.13 6.74 13.01
N PRO A 200 -9.50 6.53 14.29
CA PRO A 200 -8.58 6.75 15.40
C PRO A 200 -7.29 5.91 15.29
N GLY A 201 -7.40 4.65 14.88
CA GLY A 201 -6.24 3.78 14.66
C GLY A 201 -5.40 4.21 13.45
N LEU A 202 -6.06 4.60 12.35
CA LEU A 202 -5.39 5.14 11.17
C LEU A 202 -4.61 6.42 11.49
N TYR A 203 -5.22 7.33 12.25
CA TYR A 203 -4.61 8.59 12.68
C TYR A 203 -3.42 8.37 13.62
N GLN A 204 -3.45 7.36 14.50
CA GLN A 204 -2.29 7.01 15.31
C GLN A 204 -1.08 6.57 14.46
N GLU A 205 -1.32 5.89 13.33
CA GLU A 205 -0.26 5.50 12.40
C GLU A 205 0.31 6.67 11.56
N THR A 206 -0.29 7.86 11.62
CA THR A 206 0.25 9.09 11.00
C THR A 206 1.32 9.79 11.84
N ILE A 207 1.45 9.40 13.11
CA ILE A 207 2.33 10.06 14.09
C ILE A 207 3.71 9.39 14.05
N ILE A 208 4.77 10.20 14.08
CA ILE A 208 6.14 9.71 14.20
C ILE A 208 6.30 9.04 15.58
N LYS A 209 6.74 7.78 15.58
CA LYS A 209 6.97 6.96 16.78
C LYS A 209 8.48 6.91 17.06
N PRO A 210 9.01 7.69 18.03
CA PRO A 210 10.45 7.77 18.28
C PRO A 210 11.08 6.42 18.61
N GLU A 211 10.32 5.52 19.23
CA GLU A 211 10.73 4.15 19.56
C GLU A 211 11.04 3.27 18.34
N LEU A 212 10.55 3.65 17.15
CA LEU A 212 10.84 2.98 15.88
C LEU A 212 12.00 3.62 15.10
N ILE A 213 12.63 4.67 15.64
CA ILE A 213 13.73 5.38 15.01
C ILE A 213 15.04 4.96 15.67
N ARG A 214 15.90 4.29 14.90
CA ARG A 214 17.24 3.89 15.33
C ARG A 214 18.31 4.64 14.56
N THR A 215 19.40 4.99 15.24
CA THR A 215 20.55 5.62 14.58
C THR A 215 21.63 4.56 14.35
N VAL A 216 21.98 4.33 13.09
CA VAL A 216 23.03 3.39 12.69
C VAL A 216 24.30 4.19 12.39
N GLN A 217 25.40 3.85 13.05
CA GLN A 217 26.72 4.40 12.72
C GLN A 217 27.29 3.70 11.49
N MET A 218 27.68 4.50 10.49
CA MET A 218 28.38 4.07 9.29
C MET A 218 29.76 4.74 9.25
N GLY A 219 30.66 4.25 10.11
CA GLY A 219 31.99 4.85 10.31
C GLY A 219 31.89 6.25 10.92
N PRO A 220 32.38 7.32 10.25
CA PRO A 220 32.26 8.70 10.74
C PRO A 220 30.85 9.29 10.55
N TRP A 221 29.95 8.60 9.85
CA TRP A 221 28.59 9.07 9.54
C TRP A 221 27.55 8.40 10.44
N THR A 222 26.43 9.09 10.67
CA THR A 222 25.25 8.51 11.33
C THR A 222 24.05 8.59 10.41
N HIS A 223 23.29 7.51 10.32
CA HIS A 223 22.07 7.43 9.52
C HIS A 223 20.90 7.04 10.42
N LYS A 224 19.85 7.85 10.45
CA LYS A 224 18.60 7.52 11.14
C LYS A 224 17.77 6.61 10.24
N VAL A 225 17.40 5.45 10.76
CA VAL A 225 16.48 4.50 10.13
C VAL A 225 15.18 4.56 10.90
N ASP A 226 14.10 4.94 10.22
CA ASP A 226 12.74 4.96 10.75
C ASP A 226 11.99 3.72 10.26
N ASP A 227 11.89 2.72 11.12
CA ASP A 227 11.22 1.44 10.79
C ASP A 227 9.67 1.62 10.70
N GLY A 228 9.12 2.75 11.16
CA GLY A 228 7.70 3.10 11.05
C GLY A 228 7.32 3.93 9.81
N LEU A 229 8.30 4.34 9.01
CA LEU A 229 8.07 5.25 7.87
C LEU A 229 7.10 4.67 6.82
N GLU A 230 7.27 3.41 6.44
CA GLU A 230 6.44 2.78 5.39
C GLU A 230 4.97 2.64 5.82
N ALA A 231 4.73 2.32 7.10
CA ALA A 231 3.38 2.31 7.66
C ALA A 231 2.76 3.71 7.63
N ARG A 232 3.54 4.73 8.04
CA ARG A 232 3.10 6.13 8.05
C ARG A 232 2.76 6.64 6.66
N LYS A 233 3.59 6.36 5.64
CA LYS A 233 3.28 6.65 4.23
C LYS A 233 1.96 6.01 3.80
N THR A 234 1.79 4.71 4.07
CA THR A 234 0.56 3.98 3.73
C THR A 234 -0.67 4.58 4.45
N ALA A 235 -0.51 5.05 5.68
CA ALA A 235 -1.58 5.73 6.42
C ALA A 235 -2.01 7.04 5.73
N TYR A 236 -1.06 7.89 5.32
CA TYR A 236 -1.37 9.10 4.54
C TYR A 236 -1.97 8.77 3.17
N GLU A 237 -1.47 7.76 2.45
CA GLU A 237 -2.11 7.32 1.20
C GLU A 237 -3.57 6.87 1.41
N THR A 238 -3.84 6.19 2.53
CA THR A 238 -5.20 5.78 2.90
C THR A 238 -6.09 6.99 3.16
N LEU A 239 -5.60 7.97 3.92
CA LEU A 239 -6.32 9.22 4.16
C LEU A 239 -6.61 9.98 2.87
N TYR A 240 -5.66 10.00 1.93
CA TYR A 240 -5.85 10.62 0.61
C TYR A 240 -6.95 9.90 -0.17
N THR A 241 -6.97 8.57 -0.17
CA THR A 241 -8.04 7.78 -0.80
C THR A 241 -9.40 8.03 -0.15
N LEU A 242 -9.46 8.08 1.19
CA LEU A 242 -10.70 8.34 1.93
C LEU A 242 -11.26 9.73 1.67
N LEU A 243 -10.41 10.72 1.38
CA LEU A 243 -10.84 12.06 0.99
C LEU A 243 -11.69 12.03 -0.29
N ASP A 244 -11.39 11.13 -1.22
CA ASP A 244 -12.14 10.97 -2.47
C ASP A 244 -13.37 10.07 -2.32
N THR A 245 -13.27 8.98 -1.56
CA THR A 245 -14.33 7.97 -1.53
C THR A 245 -15.31 8.12 -0.37
N CYS A 246 -14.88 8.72 0.74
CA CYS A 246 -15.59 8.71 2.01
C CYS A 246 -15.62 10.07 2.74
N LEU A 247 -15.45 11.19 2.03
CA LEU A 247 -15.40 12.55 2.59
C LEU A 247 -16.47 12.84 3.65
N ALA A 248 -17.73 12.43 3.40
CA ALA A 248 -18.86 12.68 4.29
C ALA A 248 -18.77 12.01 5.68
N LYS A 249 -17.83 11.07 5.86
CA LYS A 249 -17.58 10.39 7.15
C LYS A 249 -16.33 10.93 7.85
N LEU A 250 -15.60 11.84 7.23
CA LEU A 250 -14.40 12.45 7.80
C LEU A 250 -14.78 13.71 8.58
N GLU A 251 -14.30 13.80 9.82
CA GLU A 251 -14.30 15.05 10.55
C GLU A 251 -13.11 15.90 10.05
N LEU A 252 -13.42 16.99 9.34
CA LEU A 252 -12.40 17.75 8.60
C LEU A 252 -11.43 18.48 9.52
N HIS A 253 -11.83 18.88 10.73
CA HIS A 253 -10.93 19.60 11.63
C HIS A 253 -9.80 18.69 12.13
N GLU A 254 -10.13 17.48 12.59
CA GLU A 254 -9.18 16.44 12.99
C GLU A 254 -8.34 15.98 11.80
N PHE A 255 -8.97 15.71 10.65
CA PHE A 255 -8.26 15.34 9.41
C PHE A 255 -7.19 16.36 9.04
N LEU A 256 -7.53 17.66 9.05
CA LEU A 256 -6.58 18.75 8.78
C LEU A 256 -5.48 18.84 9.84
N GLY A 257 -5.77 18.50 11.10
CA GLY A 257 -4.76 18.36 12.15
C GLY A 257 -3.69 17.34 11.78
N HIS A 258 -4.10 16.17 11.26
CA HIS A 258 -3.16 15.15 10.79
C HIS A 258 -2.42 15.55 9.52
N VAL A 259 -3.05 16.29 8.60
CA VAL A 259 -2.35 16.86 7.43
C VAL A 259 -1.23 17.81 7.87
N LEU A 260 -1.47 18.66 8.88
CA LEU A 260 -0.43 19.55 9.42
C LEU A 260 0.76 18.80 10.04
N ILE A 261 0.48 17.68 10.71
CA ILE A 261 1.54 16.78 11.23
C ILE A 261 2.37 16.25 10.06
N GLY A 262 1.73 15.75 9.00
CA GLY A 262 2.42 15.17 7.84
C GLY A 262 3.21 16.18 7.00
N LEU A 263 2.75 17.44 6.91
CA LEU A 263 3.53 18.52 6.29
C LEU A 263 4.82 18.83 7.06
N SER A 264 4.84 18.51 8.35
CA SER A 264 6.01 18.69 9.22
C SER A 264 6.89 17.45 9.31
N ASP A 265 6.56 16.35 8.62
CA ASP A 265 7.31 15.10 8.64
C ASP A 265 8.72 15.29 8.07
N GLU A 266 9.68 14.47 8.52
CA GLU A 266 11.04 14.48 7.97
C GLU A 266 11.07 13.87 6.56
N SER A 267 10.16 12.95 6.25
CA SER A 267 10.06 12.32 4.93
C SER A 267 9.41 13.24 3.90
N ASP A 268 10.11 13.51 2.80
CA ASP A 268 9.56 14.31 1.70
C ASP A 268 8.38 13.62 0.99
N GLU A 269 8.35 12.29 0.93
CA GLU A 269 7.23 11.54 0.35
C GLU A 269 5.93 11.79 1.14
N VAL A 270 6.00 11.78 2.47
CA VAL A 270 4.84 12.09 3.33
C VAL A 270 4.37 13.54 3.09
N LYS A 271 5.30 14.49 3.00
CA LYS A 271 4.97 15.89 2.68
C LYS A 271 4.29 16.01 1.31
N VAL A 272 4.78 15.30 0.29
CA VAL A 272 4.20 15.29 -1.07
C VAL A 272 2.76 14.76 -1.05
N ILE A 273 2.49 13.66 -0.33
CA ILE A 273 1.11 13.15 -0.17
C ILE A 273 0.22 14.20 0.52
N CYS A 274 0.73 14.90 1.54
CA CYS A 274 0.00 15.98 2.20
C CYS A 274 -0.27 17.16 1.25
N HIS A 275 0.68 17.54 0.39
CA HIS A 275 0.45 18.56 -0.64
C HIS A 275 -0.66 18.14 -1.62
N MET A 276 -0.73 16.85 -1.99
CA MET A 276 -1.83 16.32 -2.80
C MET A 276 -3.18 16.41 -2.06
N MET A 277 -3.20 16.11 -0.76
CA MET A 277 -4.40 16.29 0.06
C MET A 277 -4.83 17.76 0.13
N LEU A 278 -3.91 18.70 0.36
CA LEU A 278 -4.21 20.13 0.38
C LEU A 278 -4.80 20.61 -0.95
N PHE A 279 -4.19 20.19 -2.07
CA PHE A 279 -4.69 20.48 -3.41
C PHE A 279 -6.12 19.97 -3.59
N ARG A 280 -6.39 18.74 -3.13
CA ARG A 280 -7.71 18.12 -3.25
C ARG A 280 -8.74 18.78 -2.32
N LEU A 281 -8.37 19.07 -1.07
CA LEU A 281 -9.18 19.78 -0.09
C LEU A 281 -9.61 21.16 -0.58
N ALA A 282 -8.75 21.85 -1.33
CA ALA A 282 -9.12 23.12 -1.96
C ALA A 282 -10.30 22.99 -2.94
N GLN A 283 -10.49 21.81 -3.53
CA GLN A 283 -11.58 21.54 -4.45
C GLN A 283 -12.84 21.01 -3.75
N VAL A 284 -12.67 20.10 -2.78
CA VAL A 284 -13.79 19.36 -2.17
C VAL A 284 -14.31 19.99 -0.88
N ALA A 285 -13.49 20.77 -0.17
CA ALA A 285 -13.84 21.40 1.10
C ALA A 285 -13.20 22.81 1.26
N PRO A 286 -13.39 23.73 0.29
CA PRO A 286 -12.69 25.02 0.25
C PRO A 286 -12.89 25.87 1.51
N THR A 287 -14.10 25.87 2.08
CA THR A 287 -14.41 26.65 3.29
C THR A 287 -13.70 26.15 4.53
N ALA A 288 -13.51 24.83 4.66
CA ALA A 288 -12.83 24.26 5.84
C ALA A 288 -11.33 24.57 5.79
N ILE A 289 -10.72 24.40 4.62
CA ILE A 289 -9.28 24.65 4.44
C ILE A 289 -8.95 26.15 4.46
N SER A 290 -9.84 27.02 3.94
CA SER A 290 -9.61 28.48 3.94
C SER A 290 -9.45 29.07 5.35
N GLN A 291 -10.03 28.42 6.36
CA GLN A 291 -9.93 28.84 7.76
C GLN A 291 -8.61 28.42 8.43
N ARG A 292 -7.81 27.56 7.78
CA ARG A 292 -6.57 26.99 8.32
C ARG A 292 -5.32 27.38 7.53
N LEU A 293 -5.44 28.26 6.52
CA LEU A 293 -4.32 28.61 5.63
C LEU A 293 -3.11 29.18 6.41
N ASP A 294 -3.35 30.02 7.40
CA ASP A 294 -2.29 30.59 8.25
C ASP A 294 -1.56 29.53 9.09
N ASP A 295 -2.23 28.44 9.49
CA ASP A 295 -1.62 27.32 10.22
C ASP A 295 -0.74 26.46 9.30
N ILE A 296 -1.13 26.34 8.04
CA ILE A 296 -0.46 25.53 7.02
C ILE A 296 0.77 26.25 6.45
N THR A 297 0.71 27.58 6.39
CA THR A 297 1.72 28.45 5.75
C THR A 297 3.16 28.16 6.23
N PRO A 298 3.47 28.05 7.54
CA PRO A 298 4.84 27.82 7.98
C PRO A 298 5.48 26.54 7.44
N ALA A 299 4.68 25.48 7.26
CA ALA A 299 5.16 24.22 6.71
C ALA A 299 5.43 24.34 5.20
N LEU A 300 4.55 25.02 4.46
CA LEU A 300 4.74 25.29 3.03
C LEU A 300 5.96 26.18 2.78
N GLU A 301 6.16 27.22 3.60
CA GLU A 301 7.36 28.06 3.56
C GLU A 301 8.63 27.23 3.78
N LYS A 302 8.61 26.31 4.75
CA LYS A 302 9.75 25.40 5.01
C LYS A 302 10.03 24.52 3.78
N SER A 303 9.01 23.93 3.17
CA SER A 303 9.15 23.12 1.96
C SER A 303 9.67 23.92 0.76
N MET A 304 9.32 25.21 0.65
CA MET A 304 9.80 26.09 -0.43
C MET A 304 11.26 26.53 -0.28
N LYS A 305 11.88 26.45 0.91
CA LYS A 305 13.29 26.87 1.12
C LYS A 305 14.30 25.99 0.38
N GLY A 306 13.91 24.79 -0.07
CA GLY A 306 14.77 23.87 -0.81
C GLY A 306 15.89 23.26 0.04
N ALA A 307 16.78 22.50 -0.61
CA ALA A 307 17.94 21.90 0.06
C ALA A 307 19.03 22.94 0.33
N THR A 308 19.60 22.92 1.53
CA THR A 308 20.81 23.68 1.85
C THR A 308 22.01 23.05 1.15
N VAL A 309 22.54 23.70 0.11
CA VAL A 309 23.68 23.19 -0.65
C VAL A 309 24.95 23.27 0.19
N THR A 310 25.48 22.11 0.56
CA THR A 310 26.78 21.91 1.20
C THR A 310 27.74 21.19 0.25
N LYS A 311 29.02 21.07 0.62
CA LYS A 311 30.04 20.36 -0.18
C LYS A 311 29.70 18.87 -0.40
N ASP A 312 28.87 18.30 0.48
CA ASP A 312 28.49 16.89 0.46
C ASP A 312 27.11 16.66 -0.18
N THR A 313 26.45 17.71 -0.69
CA THR A 313 25.13 17.59 -1.31
C THR A 313 25.23 16.89 -2.66
N VAL A 314 24.58 15.74 -2.78
CA VAL A 314 24.57 14.96 -4.02
C VAL A 314 23.47 15.49 -4.93
N LYS A 315 23.66 15.37 -6.26
CA LYS A 315 22.68 15.79 -7.27
C LYS A 315 21.27 15.25 -7.02
N GLN A 316 21.17 14.00 -6.55
CA GLN A 316 19.91 13.34 -6.25
C GLN A 316 19.13 14.04 -5.10
N ASP A 317 19.82 14.69 -4.17
CA ASP A 317 19.18 15.40 -3.06
C ASP A 317 18.61 16.74 -3.54
N LEU A 318 19.30 17.40 -4.49
CA LEU A 318 18.80 18.59 -5.16
C LEU A 318 17.56 18.28 -6.01
N GLU A 319 17.57 17.17 -6.74
CA GLU A 319 16.43 16.73 -7.56
C GLU A 319 15.20 16.44 -6.68
N ARG A 320 15.38 15.72 -5.57
CA ARG A 320 14.31 15.46 -4.59
C ARG A 320 13.75 16.75 -3.96
N ALA A 321 14.61 17.67 -3.57
CA ALA A 321 14.18 18.96 -3.02
C ALA A 321 13.40 19.80 -4.06
N ALA A 322 13.84 19.80 -5.32
CA ALA A 322 13.14 20.50 -6.39
C ALA A 322 11.75 19.88 -6.68
N GLU A 323 11.62 18.56 -6.64
CA GLU A 323 10.32 17.88 -6.74
C GLU A 323 9.38 18.24 -5.58
N LEU A 324 9.92 18.30 -4.36
CA LEU A 324 9.17 18.76 -3.19
C LEU A 324 8.69 20.21 -3.38
N GLN A 325 9.55 21.13 -3.81
CA GLN A 325 9.19 22.53 -4.08
C GLN A 325 8.09 22.63 -5.14
N LYS A 326 8.18 21.87 -6.24
CA LYS A 326 7.13 21.83 -7.28
C LYS A 326 5.80 21.31 -6.74
N SER A 327 5.82 20.26 -5.91
CA SER A 327 4.59 19.74 -5.29
C SER A 327 3.96 20.77 -4.34
N THR A 328 4.80 21.49 -3.59
CA THR A 328 4.39 22.58 -2.70
C THR A 328 3.74 23.71 -3.51
N LEU A 329 4.37 24.11 -4.62
CA LEU A 329 3.88 25.17 -5.50
C LEU A 329 2.49 24.89 -6.04
N ARG A 330 2.23 23.63 -6.47
CA ARG A 330 0.90 23.20 -6.93
C ARG A 330 -0.15 23.29 -5.83
N ALA A 331 0.19 22.89 -4.60
CA ALA A 331 -0.71 23.02 -3.46
C ALA A 331 -1.01 24.49 -3.16
N VAL A 332 0.01 25.35 -3.09
CA VAL A 332 -0.14 26.80 -2.85
C VAL A 332 -1.01 27.44 -3.93
N ALA A 333 -0.81 27.09 -5.20
CA ALA A 333 -1.59 27.62 -6.31
C ALA A 333 -3.07 27.21 -6.26
N ALA A 334 -3.39 26.02 -5.73
CA ALA A 334 -4.78 25.62 -5.50
C ALA A 334 -5.39 26.35 -4.30
N LEU A 335 -4.63 26.51 -3.21
CA LEU A 335 -5.07 27.20 -2.00
C LEU A 335 -5.26 28.72 -2.22
N SER A 336 -4.46 29.35 -3.08
CA SER A 336 -4.60 30.77 -3.40
C SER A 336 -5.92 31.10 -4.09
N LYS A 337 -6.48 30.17 -4.88
CA LYS A 337 -7.77 30.34 -5.57
C LYS A 337 -8.96 30.41 -4.63
N ILE A 338 -8.82 29.92 -3.40
CA ILE A 338 -9.89 29.85 -2.40
C ILE A 338 -9.64 30.78 -1.21
N SER A 339 -8.49 31.45 -1.17
CA SER A 339 -8.15 32.42 -0.13
C SER A 339 -9.06 33.63 -0.21
N GLN A 340 -9.61 34.05 0.92
CA GLN A 340 -10.39 35.28 1.02
C GLN A 340 -9.50 36.44 1.48
N PRO A 341 -9.56 37.63 0.83
CA PRO A 341 -8.76 38.78 1.23
C PRO A 341 -8.94 39.16 2.70
N GLY A 342 -7.83 39.27 3.43
CA GLY A 342 -7.77 39.63 4.85
C GLY A 342 -8.10 38.49 5.82
N ALA A 343 -8.47 37.29 5.33
CA ALA A 343 -8.82 36.17 6.20
C ALA A 343 -7.59 35.40 6.69
N SER A 344 -6.52 35.35 5.90
CA SER A 344 -5.28 34.60 6.21
C SER A 344 -4.05 35.42 5.84
N PRO A 345 -3.66 36.40 6.68
CA PRO A 345 -2.61 37.36 6.36
C PRO A 345 -1.24 36.73 6.14
N LYS A 346 -0.89 35.65 6.87
CA LYS A 346 0.40 34.98 6.65
C LYS A 346 0.43 34.30 5.30
N PHE A 347 -0.65 33.61 4.96
CA PHE A 347 -0.76 32.93 3.67
C PHE A 347 -0.72 33.92 2.50
N GLU A 348 -1.40 35.07 2.62
CA GLU A 348 -1.37 36.11 1.58
C GLU A 348 0.03 36.67 1.35
N VAL A 349 0.77 36.95 2.43
CA VAL A 349 2.18 37.38 2.33
C VAL A 349 3.02 36.31 1.63
N PHE A 350 2.83 35.05 1.99
CA PHE A 350 3.55 33.93 1.37
C PHE A 350 3.22 33.78 -0.13
N VAL A 351 1.96 33.94 -0.53
CA VAL A 351 1.54 33.92 -1.93
C VAL A 351 2.15 35.09 -2.71
N ASP A 352 2.15 36.30 -2.16
CA ASP A 352 2.76 37.46 -2.80
C ASP A 352 4.27 37.27 -3.00
N VAL A 353 4.98 36.78 -1.97
CA VAL A 353 6.41 36.46 -2.04
C VAL A 353 6.67 35.38 -3.11
N THR A 354 5.87 34.31 -3.12
CA THR A 354 5.99 33.22 -4.11
C THR A 354 5.75 33.72 -5.53
N SER A 355 4.75 34.59 -5.75
CA SER A 355 4.41 35.14 -7.07
C SER A 355 5.48 36.07 -7.65
N ARG A 356 6.27 36.71 -6.79
CA ARG A 356 7.38 37.61 -7.14
C ARG A 356 8.73 36.91 -7.19
N ASN A 357 8.78 35.63 -6.79
CA ASN A 357 10.02 34.87 -6.78
C ASN A 357 10.55 34.71 -8.23
N PRO A 358 11.83 35.00 -8.49
CA PRO A 358 12.38 34.95 -9.84
C PRO A 358 12.46 33.52 -10.42
N GLU A 359 12.53 32.51 -9.56
CA GLU A 359 12.63 31.10 -9.96
C GLU A 359 11.25 30.47 -10.14
N TRP A 360 10.33 30.72 -9.20
CA TRP A 360 9.03 30.03 -9.13
C TRP A 360 7.83 30.88 -9.54
N GLY A 361 7.99 32.20 -9.66
CA GLY A 361 6.87 33.13 -9.85
C GLY A 361 6.18 32.99 -11.21
N THR A 362 6.91 32.61 -12.26
CA THR A 362 6.33 32.32 -13.59
C THR A 362 5.47 31.07 -13.55
N GLU A 363 6.03 29.95 -13.09
CA GLU A 363 5.31 28.67 -12.94
C GLU A 363 4.10 28.83 -12.01
N PHE A 364 4.23 29.59 -10.93
CA PHE A 364 3.13 29.89 -10.02
C PHE A 364 1.95 30.57 -10.72
N LYS A 365 2.21 31.62 -11.51
CA LYS A 365 1.17 32.37 -12.24
C LYS A 365 0.46 31.47 -13.26
N GLU A 366 1.22 30.64 -13.98
CA GLU A 366 0.67 29.65 -14.90
C GLU A 366 -0.27 28.66 -14.19
N LEU A 367 0.13 28.14 -13.01
CA LEU A 367 -0.70 27.21 -12.22
C LEU A 367 -1.97 27.89 -11.66
N VAL A 368 -1.89 29.16 -11.30
CA VAL A 368 -3.04 29.94 -10.86
C VAL A 368 -3.98 30.25 -12.04
N GLY A 369 -3.46 30.27 -13.27
CA GLY A 369 -4.18 30.65 -14.49
C GLY A 369 -4.24 32.16 -14.69
N ALA A 370 -3.20 32.87 -14.23
CA ALA A 370 -3.07 34.32 -14.22
C ALA A 370 -2.17 34.86 -15.34
#